data_AF-A0A915B275-F1
#
_entry.id   AF-A0A915B275-F1
#
_cell.length_a   1.000
_cell.length_b   1.000
_cell.length_c   1.000
_cell.angle_alpha   90.00
_cell.angle_beta   90.00
_cell.angle_gamma   90.00
#
_symmetry.space_group_name_H-M   'P 1'
#
loop_
_entity.id
_entity.type
_entity.pdbx_description
1 polymer ?
#
loop_
_entity_poly.entity_id
_entity_poly.type
_entity_poly.pdbx_seq_one_letter_code
_entity_poly.pdbx_strand_id
1 'polypeptide(L)'
;MFSEAFDGFCLEDEDITFEGDKQTKKERVDATNYEAVEHPPKWFLNTTLALRHNDTREVDYFKAAFAYYDKNFDEALQCYKKMLEAGDHNISHRCAIVDSIIRSALKSSSMDMPAIVRLLHEELLPLIHTHGEQLQYWTLSLEVYMRVGGFESKYLLNGILLTASVDLAEHWILLSEVNFDRIQSGVTHFRLGCLCRALYLLERRATNSRNFVRQISEKKVVSLREKLHNEYIAEQVNAAKVEMCKGGVRRDIEDSPNDCQPPHDCK
;
A
#
# COMPACT_ATOMS: atom_id res chain seq x y z
N MET A 1 -21.96 -0.22 25.14
CA MET A 1 -22.39 -0.84 23.86
C MET A 1 -21.23 -1.22 22.94
N PHE A 2 -19.97 -0.87 23.25
CA PHE A 2 -18.78 -1.37 22.53
C PHE A 2 -17.92 -2.37 23.35
N SER A 3 -18.34 -2.72 24.57
CA SER A 3 -17.63 -3.69 25.42
C SER A 3 -18.02 -5.15 25.14
N GLU A 4 -19.16 -5.41 24.51
CA GLU A 4 -19.63 -6.78 24.21
C GLU A 4 -18.97 -7.40 22.96
N ALA A 5 -18.19 -6.63 22.19
CA ALA A 5 -17.54 -7.14 20.97
C ALA A 5 -16.19 -7.84 21.22
N PHE A 6 -15.62 -7.72 22.43
CA PHE A 6 -14.27 -8.20 22.74
C PHE A 6 -14.18 -8.97 24.07
N ASP A 7 -15.31 -9.22 24.75
CA ASP A 7 -15.38 -9.87 26.06
C ASP A 7 -15.30 -11.41 25.94
N GLY A 8 -14.18 -11.87 25.37
CA GLY A 8 -13.91 -13.29 25.13
C GLY A 8 -12.55 -13.58 24.49
N PHE A 9 -11.76 -12.56 24.13
CA PHE A 9 -10.36 -12.77 23.75
C PHE A 9 -9.48 -12.83 24.99
N CYS A 10 -9.55 -13.94 25.72
CA CYS A 10 -8.40 -14.39 26.49
C CYS A 10 -7.38 -14.93 25.49
N LEU A 11 -6.29 -14.20 25.27
CA LEU A 11 -5.05 -14.84 24.85
C LEU A 11 -4.58 -15.62 26.06
N GLU A 12 -5.11 -16.83 26.23
CA GLU A 12 -4.41 -17.82 27.04
C GLU A 12 -3.08 -18.03 26.32
N ASP A 13 -1.99 -17.67 27.00
CA ASP A 13 -0.64 -18.10 26.68
C ASP A 13 -0.59 -19.63 26.85
N GLU A 14 -1.33 -20.37 26.03
CA GLU A 14 -1.07 -21.77 25.80
C GLU A 14 0.26 -21.81 25.07
N ASP A 15 1.30 -22.24 25.80
CA ASP A 15 2.59 -22.64 25.26
C ASP A 15 2.37 -23.40 23.95
N ILE A 16 2.54 -22.70 22.82
CA ILE A 16 2.60 -23.31 21.50
C ILE A 16 3.90 -24.10 21.49
N THR A 17 3.85 -25.32 21.99
CA THR A 17 4.87 -26.33 21.74
C THR A 17 4.81 -26.62 20.26
N PHE A 18 5.68 -25.96 19.49
CA PHE A 18 6.04 -26.39 18.16
C PHE A 18 6.54 -27.84 18.27
N GLU A 19 5.68 -28.80 17.95
CA GLU A 19 6.13 -30.16 17.69
C GLU A 19 7.16 -30.08 16.56
N GLY A 20 8.38 -30.45 16.94
CA GLY A 20 9.58 -30.10 16.21
C GLY A 20 9.63 -30.73 14.83
N ASP A 21 9.48 -29.88 13.81
CA ASP A 21 10.31 -30.03 12.63
C ASP A 21 11.76 -29.91 13.10
N LYS A 22 12.58 -30.94 12.84
CA LYS A 22 14.00 -30.96 13.19
C LYS A 22 14.75 -29.93 12.34
N GLN A 23 14.54 -28.64 12.63
CA GLN A 23 15.39 -27.58 12.15
C GLN A 23 16.74 -27.78 12.85
N THR A 24 17.70 -28.32 12.08
CA THR A 24 19.10 -28.30 12.42
C THR A 24 19.43 -26.94 13.02
N LYS A 25 19.96 -26.94 14.26
CA LYS A 25 20.42 -25.74 14.96
C LYS A 25 21.17 -24.86 13.96
N LYS A 26 20.55 -23.77 13.51
CA LYS A 26 21.19 -22.80 12.63
C LYS A 26 22.41 -22.30 13.40
N GLU A 27 23.61 -22.57 12.87
CA GLU A 27 24.84 -22.00 13.43
C GLU A 27 24.66 -20.49 13.53
N ARG A 28 24.89 -19.94 14.72
CA ARG A 28 24.84 -18.50 14.90
C ARG A 28 26.00 -17.91 14.11
N VAL A 29 25.67 -17.16 13.05
CA VAL A 29 26.65 -16.44 12.25
C VAL A 29 27.36 -15.45 13.18
N ASP A 30 28.66 -15.62 13.33
CA ASP A 30 29.50 -14.68 14.06
C ASP A 30 29.69 -13.42 13.18
N ALA A 31 29.24 -12.27 13.68
CA ALA A 31 29.33 -11.00 12.96
C ALA A 31 30.78 -10.62 12.62
N THR A 32 31.77 -11.13 13.37
CA THR A 32 33.19 -10.89 13.09
C THR A 32 33.75 -11.77 11.97
N ASN A 33 33.07 -12.88 11.65
CA ASN A 33 33.46 -13.83 10.59
C ASN A 33 32.48 -13.81 9.41
N TYR A 34 31.61 -12.79 9.33
CA TYR A 34 30.70 -12.65 8.20
C TYR A 34 31.46 -12.14 6.97
N GLU A 35 31.58 -13.00 5.97
CA GLU A 35 31.98 -12.61 4.61
C GLU A 35 30.74 -12.58 3.71
N ALA A 36 30.50 -11.44 3.06
CA ALA A 36 29.42 -11.31 2.11
C ALA A 36 29.71 -12.20 0.89
N VAL A 37 28.86 -13.18 0.63
CA VAL A 37 28.99 -14.02 -0.56
C VAL A 37 28.69 -13.17 -1.79
N GLU A 38 29.68 -12.99 -2.65
CA GLU A 38 29.48 -12.36 -3.94
C GLU A 38 28.71 -13.31 -4.86
N HIS A 39 27.56 -12.84 -5.32
CA HIS A 39 26.75 -13.55 -6.29
C HIS A 39 26.64 -12.76 -7.60
N PRO A 40 26.57 -13.44 -8.76
CA PRO A 40 26.38 -12.75 -10.03
C PRO A 40 25.01 -12.04 -10.06
N PRO A 41 24.85 -10.99 -10.90
CA PRO A 41 23.55 -10.36 -11.11
C PRO A 41 22.47 -11.40 -11.43
N LYS A 42 21.27 -11.24 -10.84
CA LYS A 42 20.11 -12.14 -11.04
C LYS A 42 20.31 -13.58 -10.55
N TRP A 43 21.30 -13.88 -9.71
CA TRP A 43 21.54 -15.23 -9.17
C TRP A 43 20.30 -15.86 -8.51
N PHE A 44 19.46 -15.03 -7.87
CA PHE A 44 18.22 -15.44 -7.20
C PHE A 44 17.12 -15.92 -8.17
N LEU A 45 17.28 -15.71 -9.48
CA LEU A 45 16.38 -16.21 -10.51
C LEU A 45 16.78 -17.61 -11.02
N ASN A 46 17.90 -18.16 -10.54
CA ASN A 46 18.44 -19.42 -11.02
C ASN A 46 17.56 -20.61 -10.59
N THR A 47 16.84 -21.17 -11.56
CA THR A 47 15.89 -22.27 -11.33
C THR A 47 16.59 -23.59 -10.99
N THR A 48 17.88 -23.75 -11.34
CA THR A 48 18.68 -24.94 -10.99
C THR A 48 18.92 -25.07 -9.47
N LEU A 49 18.95 -23.94 -8.74
CA LEU A 49 19.04 -23.95 -7.28
C LEU A 49 17.68 -24.31 -6.64
N ALA A 50 16.58 -23.84 -7.22
CA ALA A 50 15.22 -24.11 -6.75
C ALA A 50 14.73 -25.53 -7.02
N LEU A 51 15.15 -26.14 -8.14
CA LEU A 51 14.84 -27.53 -8.48
C LEU A 51 15.32 -28.53 -7.42
N ARG A 52 16.29 -28.17 -6.58
CA ARG A 52 16.71 -28.99 -5.44
C ARG A 52 15.66 -29.08 -4.32
N HIS A 53 14.70 -28.15 -4.29
CA HIS A 53 13.67 -28.03 -3.27
C HIS A 53 12.26 -28.40 -3.77
N ASN A 54 12.09 -28.84 -5.03
CA ASN A 54 10.81 -29.21 -5.66
C ASN A 54 9.69 -28.14 -5.63
N ASP A 55 9.97 -26.91 -5.21
CA ASP A 55 9.04 -25.78 -5.27
C ASP A 55 9.68 -24.65 -6.08
N THR A 56 9.12 -24.36 -7.25
CA THR A 56 9.58 -23.27 -8.12
C THR A 56 8.73 -22.01 -7.98
N ARG A 57 7.65 -22.04 -7.18
CA ARG A 57 6.67 -20.93 -7.10
C ARG A 57 7.31 -19.62 -6.67
N GLU A 58 8.18 -19.64 -5.66
CA GLU A 58 8.90 -18.45 -5.21
C GLU A 58 9.84 -17.91 -6.28
N VAL A 59 10.55 -18.79 -7.00
CA VAL A 59 11.44 -18.36 -8.08
C VAL A 59 10.66 -17.77 -9.25
N ASP A 60 9.51 -18.34 -9.58
CA ASP A 60 8.65 -17.80 -10.63
C ASP A 60 8.03 -16.45 -10.21
N TYR A 61 7.69 -16.29 -8.93
CA TYR A 61 7.30 -15.00 -8.36
C TYR A 61 8.43 -13.96 -8.47
N PHE A 62 9.67 -14.33 -8.12
CA PHE A 62 10.81 -13.43 -8.24
C PHE A 62 11.13 -13.06 -9.69
N LYS A 63 10.97 -13.99 -10.64
CA LYS A 63 11.11 -13.68 -12.07
C LYS A 63 10.07 -12.64 -12.51
N ALA A 64 8.80 -12.85 -12.14
CA ALA A 64 7.72 -11.93 -12.48
C ALA A 64 7.94 -10.54 -11.85
N ALA A 65 8.29 -10.49 -10.58
CA ALA A 65 8.58 -9.25 -9.85
C ALA A 65 9.81 -8.52 -10.43
N PHE A 66 10.85 -9.27 -10.81
CA PHE A 66 12.03 -8.70 -11.47
C PHE A 66 11.70 -8.12 -12.84
N ALA A 67 10.91 -8.82 -13.66
CA ALA A 67 10.44 -8.30 -14.94
C ALA A 67 9.62 -7.01 -14.77
N TYR A 68 8.77 -6.96 -13.76
CA TYR A 68 8.01 -5.75 -13.42
C TYR A 68 8.93 -4.59 -13.00
N TYR A 69 9.96 -4.87 -12.19
CA TYR A 69 10.96 -3.88 -11.79
C TYR A 69 11.75 -3.33 -12.99
N ASP A 70 12.12 -4.20 -13.93
CA ASP A 70 12.82 -3.85 -15.18
C ASP A 70 11.90 -3.18 -16.22
N LYS A 71 10.64 -2.91 -15.85
CA LYS A 71 9.58 -2.31 -16.68
C LYS A 71 9.16 -3.17 -17.87
N ASN A 72 9.50 -4.46 -17.87
CA ASN A 72 8.97 -5.43 -18.83
C ASN A 72 7.60 -5.96 -18.34
N PHE A 73 6.59 -5.10 -18.40
CA PHE A 73 5.26 -5.39 -17.85
C PHE A 73 4.53 -6.51 -18.59
N ASP A 74 4.82 -6.69 -19.88
CA ASP A 74 4.25 -7.78 -20.69
C ASP A 74 4.78 -9.14 -20.23
N GLU A 75 6.08 -9.26 -19.98
CA GLU A 75 6.68 -10.47 -19.41
C GLU A 75 6.15 -10.76 -18.00
N ALA A 76 6.13 -9.75 -17.12
CA ALA A 76 5.60 -9.89 -15.76
C ALA A 76 4.15 -10.40 -15.77
N LEU A 77 3.30 -9.81 -16.63
CA LEU A 77 1.91 -10.22 -16.80
C LEU A 77 1.79 -11.69 -17.23
N GLN A 78 2.59 -12.14 -18.19
CA GLN A 78 2.57 -13.52 -18.66
C GLN A 78 3.03 -14.49 -17.57
N CYS A 79 4.05 -14.13 -16.79
CA CYS A 79 4.49 -14.93 -15.65
C CYS A 79 3.37 -15.09 -14.61
N TYR A 80 2.73 -14.00 -14.18
CA TYR A 80 1.65 -14.09 -13.20
C TYR A 80 0.42 -14.85 -13.70
N LYS A 81 0.09 -14.75 -14.99
CA LYS A 81 -0.99 -15.57 -15.60
C LYS A 81 -0.68 -17.06 -15.55
N LYS A 82 0.54 -17.46 -15.94
CA LYS A 82 0.99 -18.87 -15.84
C LYS A 82 0.97 -19.37 -14.39
N MET A 83 1.36 -18.52 -13.43
CA MET A 83 1.26 -18.86 -12.02
C MET A 83 -0.20 -19.11 -11.64
N LEU A 84 -1.13 -18.23 -11.99
CA LEU A 84 -2.56 -18.40 -11.69
C LEU A 84 -3.12 -19.71 -12.25
N GLU A 85 -2.74 -20.08 -13.48
CA GLU A 85 -3.16 -21.31 -14.17
C GLU A 85 -2.69 -22.60 -13.48
N ALA A 86 -1.58 -22.56 -12.73
CA ALA A 86 -1.03 -23.73 -12.04
C ALA A 86 -1.93 -24.24 -10.88
N GLY A 87 -2.92 -23.47 -10.44
CA GLY A 87 -4.07 -23.95 -9.65
C GLY A 87 -3.84 -24.26 -8.16
N ASP A 88 -2.61 -24.46 -7.69
CA ASP A 88 -2.30 -24.79 -6.28
C ASP A 88 -1.98 -23.53 -5.44
N HIS A 89 -3.00 -22.70 -5.22
CA HIS A 89 -2.86 -21.45 -4.45
C HIS A 89 -3.82 -21.41 -3.27
N ASN A 90 -3.29 -21.09 -2.09
CA ASN A 90 -4.15 -20.63 -1.00
C ASN A 90 -4.77 -19.25 -1.36
N ILE A 91 -5.80 -18.84 -0.61
CA ILE A 91 -6.56 -17.61 -0.88
C ILE A 91 -5.65 -16.38 -0.95
N SER A 92 -4.73 -16.22 0.03
CA SER A 92 -3.83 -15.07 0.08
C SER A 92 -2.86 -15.03 -1.11
N HIS A 93 -2.34 -16.17 -1.53
CA HIS A 93 -1.47 -16.27 -2.69
C HIS A 93 -2.23 -15.97 -3.99
N ARG A 94 -3.45 -16.49 -4.13
CA ARG A 94 -4.32 -16.15 -5.27
C ARG A 94 -4.64 -14.66 -5.30
N CYS A 95 -4.95 -14.06 -4.15
CA CYS A 95 -5.19 -12.63 -4.00
C CYS A 95 -3.98 -11.80 -4.50
N ALA A 96 -2.77 -12.14 -4.05
CA ALA A 96 -1.54 -11.48 -4.46
C ALA A 96 -1.24 -11.63 -5.97
N ILE A 97 -1.48 -12.82 -6.54
CA ILE A 97 -1.31 -13.07 -7.98
C ILE A 97 -2.29 -12.21 -8.79
N VAL A 98 -3.58 -12.19 -8.42
CA VAL A 98 -4.60 -11.42 -9.15
C VAL A 98 -4.32 -9.91 -9.07
N ASP A 99 -3.96 -9.37 -7.90
CA ASP A 99 -3.51 -7.97 -7.76
C ASP A 99 -2.31 -7.69 -8.70
N SER A 100 -1.32 -8.58 -8.74
CA SER A 100 -0.13 -8.43 -9.58
C SER A 100 -0.43 -8.49 -11.08
N ILE A 101 -1.38 -9.35 -11.50
CA ILE A 101 -1.89 -9.40 -12.88
C ILE A 101 -2.51 -8.05 -13.25
N ILE A 102 -3.38 -7.51 -12.41
CA ILE A 102 -4.04 -6.22 -12.67
C ILE A 102 -2.99 -5.10 -12.78
N ARG A 103 -2.07 -4.99 -11.82
CA ARG A 103 -1.02 -3.95 -11.83
C ARG A 103 -0.12 -4.03 -13.06
N SER A 104 0.24 -5.24 -13.47
CA SER A 104 1.04 -5.46 -14.67
C SER A 104 0.25 -5.11 -15.93
N ALA A 105 -1.02 -5.53 -16.01
CA ALA A 105 -1.90 -5.22 -17.13
C ALA A 105 -2.15 -3.72 -17.29
N LEU A 106 -2.31 -2.96 -16.20
CA LEU A 106 -2.47 -1.49 -16.23
C LEU A 106 -1.25 -0.73 -16.79
N LYS A 107 -0.09 -1.39 -16.88
CA LYS A 107 1.17 -0.82 -17.39
C LYS A 107 1.64 -1.45 -18.71
N SER A 108 1.05 -2.58 -19.09
CA SER A 108 1.30 -3.28 -20.35
C SER A 108 0.77 -2.49 -21.56
N SER A 109 1.38 -2.75 -22.72
CA SER A 109 1.00 -2.14 -23.99
C SER A 109 -0.33 -2.67 -24.55
N SER A 110 -0.75 -3.89 -24.16
CA SER A 110 -1.93 -4.58 -24.68
C SER A 110 -3.01 -4.73 -23.59
N MET A 111 -3.69 -3.62 -23.28
CA MET A 111 -4.63 -3.56 -22.17
C MET A 111 -6.08 -3.89 -22.60
N ASP A 112 -6.63 -4.99 -22.09
CA ASP A 112 -8.06 -5.30 -22.18
C ASP A 112 -8.77 -4.76 -20.93
N MET A 113 -9.31 -3.53 -21.03
CA MET A 113 -9.97 -2.84 -19.92
C MET A 113 -11.17 -3.61 -19.34
N PRO A 114 -12.12 -4.14 -20.15
CA PRO A 114 -13.16 -5.03 -19.65
C PRO A 114 -12.64 -6.23 -18.87
N ALA A 115 -11.56 -6.89 -19.33
CA ALA A 115 -10.98 -8.01 -18.60
C ALA A 115 -10.38 -7.58 -17.25
N ILE A 116 -9.76 -6.41 -17.17
CA ILE A 116 -9.24 -5.87 -15.90
C ILE A 116 -10.37 -5.59 -14.91
N VAL A 117 -11.50 -5.03 -15.36
CA VAL A 117 -12.65 -4.78 -14.49
C VAL A 117 -13.24 -6.09 -13.96
N ARG A 118 -13.33 -7.13 -14.79
CA ARG A 118 -13.75 -8.47 -14.34
C ARG A 118 -12.77 -9.04 -13.31
N LEU A 119 -11.45 -8.98 -13.58
CA LEU A 119 -10.44 -9.42 -12.61
C LEU A 119 -10.57 -8.68 -11.27
N LEU A 120 -10.84 -7.38 -11.29
CA LEU A 120 -11.01 -6.60 -10.08
C LEU A 120 -12.25 -7.03 -9.27
N HIS A 121 -13.42 -7.14 -9.92
CA HIS A 121 -14.70 -7.33 -9.22
C HIS A 121 -15.13 -8.77 -9.03
N GLU A 122 -14.82 -9.64 -10.00
CA GLU A 122 -15.27 -11.02 -10.03
C GLU A 122 -14.22 -11.98 -9.47
N GLU A 123 -12.93 -11.64 -9.59
CA GLU A 123 -11.83 -12.50 -9.11
C GLU A 123 -11.16 -11.99 -7.84
N LEU A 124 -10.79 -10.70 -7.77
CA LEU A 124 -10.04 -10.18 -6.62
C LEU A 124 -10.94 -9.89 -5.41
N LEU A 125 -12.05 -9.16 -5.60
CA LEU A 125 -12.93 -8.76 -4.51
C LEU A 125 -13.41 -9.93 -3.63
N PRO A 126 -13.81 -11.10 -4.17
CA PRO A 126 -14.18 -12.25 -3.34
C PRO A 126 -13.05 -12.85 -2.51
N LEU A 127 -11.79 -12.53 -2.80
CA LEU A 127 -10.61 -13.02 -2.08
C LEU A 127 -10.21 -12.12 -0.92
N ILE A 128 -10.88 -10.98 -0.71
CA ILE A 128 -10.56 -10.00 0.33
C ILE A 128 -11.22 -10.41 1.65
N HIS A 129 -10.40 -10.73 2.66
CA HIS A 129 -10.89 -11.20 3.97
C HIS A 129 -10.38 -10.37 5.14
N THR A 130 -9.32 -9.60 4.94
CA THR A 130 -8.72 -8.75 5.97
C THR A 130 -8.91 -7.27 5.66
N HIS A 131 -8.89 -6.44 6.71
CA HIS A 131 -8.91 -4.98 6.53
C HIS A 131 -7.69 -4.49 5.72
N GLY A 132 -6.52 -5.13 5.88
CA GLY A 132 -5.33 -4.81 5.08
C GLY A 132 -5.53 -5.03 3.58
N GLU A 133 -6.08 -6.19 3.21
CA GLU A 133 -6.41 -6.50 1.81
C GLU A 133 -7.50 -5.55 1.27
N GLN A 134 -8.46 -5.15 2.10
CA GLN A 134 -9.50 -4.19 1.70
C GLN A 134 -8.92 -2.81 1.34
N LEU A 135 -7.94 -2.33 2.10
CA LEU A 135 -7.22 -1.09 1.78
C LEU A 135 -6.43 -1.21 0.46
N GLN A 136 -5.79 -2.36 0.24
CA GLN A 136 -5.09 -2.64 -1.03
C GLN A 136 -6.05 -2.68 -2.21
N TYR A 137 -7.20 -3.36 -2.05
CA TYR A 137 -8.26 -3.42 -3.05
C TYR A 137 -8.79 -2.04 -3.39
N TRP A 138 -9.12 -1.20 -2.41
CA TRP A 138 -9.60 0.15 -2.69
C TRP A 138 -8.53 0.94 -3.45
N THR A 139 -7.25 0.86 -3.05
CA THR A 139 -6.17 1.56 -3.75
C THR A 139 -6.07 1.13 -5.20
N LEU A 140 -6.06 -0.19 -5.45
CA LEU A 140 -6.02 -0.76 -6.80
C LEU A 140 -7.26 -0.36 -7.62
N SER A 141 -8.44 -0.38 -7.01
CA SER A 141 -9.69 -0.01 -7.69
C SER A 141 -9.67 1.43 -8.19
N LEU A 142 -9.06 2.36 -7.44
CA LEU A 142 -8.90 3.74 -7.89
C LEU A 142 -8.01 3.82 -9.14
N GLU A 143 -6.89 3.09 -9.15
CA GLU A 143 -6.01 3.00 -10.33
C GLU A 143 -6.76 2.45 -11.56
N VAL A 144 -7.55 1.38 -11.38
CA VAL A 144 -8.36 0.78 -12.46
C VAL A 144 -9.42 1.76 -12.95
N TYR A 145 -10.22 2.33 -12.05
CA TYR A 145 -11.31 3.24 -12.40
C TYR A 145 -10.82 4.49 -13.11
N MET A 146 -9.65 5.03 -12.72
CA MET A 146 -9.02 6.15 -13.40
C MET A 146 -8.68 5.83 -14.85
N ARG A 147 -8.21 4.61 -15.12
CA ARG A 147 -7.79 4.17 -16.45
C ARG A 147 -8.98 3.78 -17.34
N VAL A 148 -10.01 3.17 -16.76
CA VAL A 148 -11.19 2.70 -17.52
C VAL A 148 -12.21 3.83 -17.75
N GLY A 149 -12.42 4.71 -16.76
CA GLY A 149 -13.49 5.71 -16.76
C GLY A 149 -14.88 5.11 -16.48
N GLY A 150 -15.88 5.97 -16.27
CA GLY A 150 -17.28 5.54 -16.04
C GLY A 150 -17.58 4.97 -14.65
N PHE A 151 -16.64 5.11 -13.70
CA PHE A 151 -16.76 4.63 -12.32
C PHE A 151 -16.65 5.77 -11.30
N GLU A 152 -16.96 7.01 -11.68
CA GLU A 152 -16.70 8.21 -10.88
C GLU A 152 -17.28 8.12 -9.45
N SER A 153 -18.52 7.64 -9.29
CA SER A 153 -19.13 7.47 -7.97
C SER A 153 -18.45 6.39 -7.12
N LYS A 154 -18.05 5.26 -7.72
CA LYS A 154 -17.35 4.19 -7.01
C LYS A 154 -15.92 4.60 -6.66
N TYR A 155 -15.27 5.36 -7.53
CA TYR A 155 -13.98 5.98 -7.27
C TYR A 155 -14.08 6.87 -6.04
N LEU A 156 -15.04 7.80 -6.03
CA LEU A 156 -15.21 8.73 -4.93
C LEU A 156 -15.44 8.00 -3.60
N LEU A 157 -16.34 7.01 -3.61
CA LEU A 157 -16.61 6.19 -2.44
C LEU A 157 -15.34 5.51 -1.91
N ASN A 158 -14.61 4.81 -2.77
CA ASN A 158 -13.40 4.09 -2.36
C ASN A 158 -12.28 5.05 -1.90
N GLY A 159 -12.16 6.22 -2.51
CA GLY A 159 -11.18 7.23 -2.09
C GLY A 159 -11.52 7.90 -0.76
N ILE A 160 -12.82 8.15 -0.48
CA ILE A 160 -13.26 8.63 0.84
C ILE A 160 -12.99 7.55 1.89
N LEU A 161 -13.34 6.30 1.62
CA LEU A 161 -13.08 5.19 2.54
C LEU A 161 -11.58 5.03 2.83
N LEU A 162 -10.73 5.08 1.80
CA LEU A 162 -9.27 5.03 1.98
C LEU A 162 -8.73 6.16 2.85
N THR A 163 -9.15 7.39 2.58
CA THR A 163 -8.65 8.58 3.30
C THR A 163 -9.18 8.65 4.72
N ALA A 164 -10.39 8.14 4.97
CA ALA A 164 -10.96 8.01 6.31
C ALA A 164 -10.32 6.89 7.12
N SER A 165 -10.03 5.74 6.50
CA SER A 165 -9.39 4.60 7.18
C SER A 165 -7.90 4.82 7.42
N VAL A 166 -7.21 5.40 6.43
CA VAL A 166 -5.75 5.54 6.41
C VAL A 166 -5.39 6.91 5.86
N ASP A 167 -5.09 7.83 6.78
CA ASP A 167 -4.77 9.23 6.52
C ASP A 167 -3.33 9.40 5.98
N LEU A 168 -3.08 8.82 4.81
CA LEU A 168 -1.82 8.91 4.07
C LEU A 168 -1.93 9.90 2.92
N ALA A 169 -0.87 10.70 2.74
CA ALA A 169 -0.81 11.70 1.69
C ALA A 169 -1.06 11.13 0.28
N GLU A 170 -0.55 9.93 0.02
CA GLU A 170 -0.72 9.23 -1.25
C GLU A 170 -2.20 9.01 -1.61
N HIS A 171 -3.04 8.66 -0.64
CA HIS A 171 -4.48 8.44 -0.86
C HIS A 171 -5.21 9.75 -1.14
N TRP A 172 -4.85 10.83 -0.43
CA TRP A 172 -5.41 12.16 -0.68
C TRP A 172 -5.02 12.72 -2.06
N ILE A 173 -3.77 12.49 -2.49
CA ILE A 173 -3.33 12.83 -3.85
C ILE A 173 -4.14 12.02 -4.86
N LEU A 174 -4.28 10.71 -4.66
CA LEU A 174 -5.04 9.85 -5.57
C LEU A 174 -6.51 10.30 -5.67
N LEU A 175 -7.14 10.64 -4.55
CA LEU A 175 -8.50 11.19 -4.55
C LEU A 175 -8.61 12.50 -5.35
N SER A 176 -7.57 13.35 -5.32
CA SER A 176 -7.57 14.64 -6.02
C SER A 176 -7.52 14.55 -7.55
N GLU A 177 -7.23 13.37 -8.11
CA GLU A 177 -7.12 13.15 -9.57
C GLU A 177 -8.49 12.97 -10.25
N VAL A 178 -9.58 12.87 -9.49
CA VAL A 178 -10.94 12.80 -10.05
C VAL A 178 -11.43 14.17 -10.49
N ASN A 179 -12.10 14.21 -11.63
CA ASN A 179 -12.90 15.36 -11.99
C ASN A 179 -14.25 15.33 -11.24
N PHE A 180 -14.27 15.99 -10.09
CA PHE A 180 -15.47 16.06 -9.23
C PHE A 180 -16.65 16.76 -9.91
N ASP A 181 -16.44 17.64 -10.88
CA ASP A 181 -17.53 18.33 -11.58
C ASP A 181 -18.41 17.36 -12.39
N ARG A 182 -17.88 16.19 -12.77
CA ARG A 182 -18.66 15.11 -13.39
C ARG A 182 -19.58 14.38 -12.40
N ILE A 183 -19.26 14.44 -11.12
CA ILE A 183 -20.02 13.78 -10.05
C ILE A 183 -21.05 14.75 -9.49
N GLN A 184 -20.61 15.96 -9.15
CA GLN A 184 -21.43 16.99 -8.55
C GLN A 184 -20.85 18.37 -8.92
N SER A 185 -21.69 19.24 -9.47
CA SER A 185 -21.28 20.58 -9.86
C SER A 185 -20.90 21.43 -8.63
N GLY A 186 -19.84 22.24 -8.78
CA GLY A 186 -19.41 23.19 -7.74
C GLY A 186 -18.44 22.61 -6.69
N VAL A 187 -17.88 21.43 -6.95
CA VAL A 187 -17.01 20.70 -6.00
C VAL A 187 -15.51 20.95 -6.28
N THR A 188 -15.18 22.00 -7.05
CA THR A 188 -13.79 22.40 -7.37
C THR A 188 -12.92 22.65 -6.14
N HIS A 189 -13.53 23.08 -5.03
CA HIS A 189 -12.83 23.30 -3.76
C HIS A 189 -12.43 21.99 -3.04
N PHE A 190 -13.10 20.87 -3.33
CA PHE A 190 -12.79 19.59 -2.70
C PHE A 190 -11.42 19.06 -3.17
N ARG A 191 -11.12 19.22 -4.45
CA ARG A 191 -9.79 18.89 -5.01
C ARG A 191 -8.68 19.67 -4.32
N LEU A 192 -8.86 20.99 -4.17
CA LEU A 192 -7.91 21.84 -3.44
C LEU A 192 -7.74 21.35 -2.00
N GLY A 193 -8.85 21.01 -1.33
CA GLY A 193 -8.82 20.47 0.03
C GLY A 193 -8.00 19.17 0.13
N CYS A 194 -8.18 18.23 -0.81
CA CYS A 194 -7.41 16.99 -0.87
C CYS A 194 -5.90 17.25 -1.02
N LEU A 195 -5.51 18.14 -1.94
CA LEU A 195 -4.11 18.50 -2.16
C LEU A 195 -3.50 19.18 -0.91
N CYS A 196 -4.25 20.06 -0.25
CA CYS A 196 -3.81 20.71 0.99
C CYS A 196 -3.63 19.70 2.13
N ARG A 197 -4.54 18.74 2.30
CA ARG A 197 -4.40 17.67 3.30
C ARG A 197 -3.19 16.79 3.01
N ALA A 198 -2.99 16.39 1.75
CA ALA A 198 -1.82 15.64 1.34
C ALA A 198 -0.51 16.37 1.65
N LEU A 199 -0.46 17.68 1.36
CA LEU A 199 0.71 18.50 1.63
C LEU A 199 1.04 18.54 3.12
N TYR A 200 0.03 18.78 3.96
CA TYR A 200 0.21 18.76 5.42
C TYR A 200 0.79 17.43 5.93
N LEU A 201 0.26 16.31 5.43
CA LEU A 201 0.73 14.97 5.82
C LEU A 201 2.17 14.71 5.36
N LEU A 202 2.55 15.17 4.16
CA LEU A 202 3.92 15.06 3.65
C LEU A 202 4.89 15.93 4.44
N GLU A 203 4.51 17.16 4.78
CA GLU A 203 5.32 18.06 5.60
C GLU A 203 5.56 17.44 6.98
N ARG A 204 4.50 16.92 7.62
CA ARG A 204 4.62 16.21 8.90
C ARG A 204 5.48 14.96 8.79
N ARG A 205 5.36 14.19 7.71
CA ARG A 205 6.20 13.00 7.47
C ARG A 205 7.67 13.38 7.26
N ALA A 206 7.95 14.45 6.52
CA ALA A 206 9.29 14.95 6.31
C ALA A 206 9.96 15.37 7.63
N THR A 207 9.23 16.06 8.50
CA THR A 207 9.73 16.48 9.82
C THR A 207 9.99 15.31 10.76
N ASN A 208 9.13 14.30 10.75
CA ASN A 208 9.19 13.19 11.71
C ASN A 208 10.02 11.98 11.25
N SER A 209 10.52 11.98 10.02
CA SER A 209 11.30 10.85 9.46
C SER A 209 12.79 11.18 9.34
N ARG A 210 13.61 10.15 9.14
CA ARG A 210 15.06 10.27 8.98
C ARG A 210 15.51 9.72 7.63
N ASN A 211 16.70 10.13 7.20
CA ASN A 211 17.42 9.60 6.05
C ASN A 211 16.55 9.58 4.76
N PHE A 212 16.48 8.43 4.11
CA PHE A 212 15.82 8.22 2.83
C PHE A 212 14.34 8.61 2.82
N VAL A 213 13.59 8.30 3.89
CA VAL A 213 12.16 8.61 3.98
C VAL A 213 11.93 10.12 4.04
N ARG A 214 12.79 10.85 4.75
CA ARG A 214 12.75 12.31 4.80
C ARG A 214 13.03 12.92 3.43
N GLN A 215 14.08 12.47 2.75
CA GLN A 215 14.45 12.97 1.42
C GLN A 215 13.32 12.76 0.39
N ILE A 216 12.69 11.59 0.38
CA ILE A 216 11.53 11.33 -0.49
C ILE A 216 10.37 12.26 -0.15
N SER A 217 10.08 12.43 1.13
CA SER A 217 8.96 13.26 1.59
C SER A 217 9.18 14.73 1.23
N GLU A 218 10.38 15.27 1.44
CA GLU A 218 10.75 16.64 1.06
C GLU A 218 10.62 16.86 -0.44
N LYS A 219 11.07 15.91 -1.26
CA LYS A 219 10.91 15.99 -2.73
C LYS A 219 9.42 16.05 -3.13
N LYS A 220 8.57 15.22 -2.49
CA LYS A 220 7.12 15.24 -2.72
C LYS A 220 6.48 16.56 -2.26
N VAL A 221 6.92 17.12 -1.12
CA VAL A 221 6.46 18.43 -0.62
C VAL A 221 6.74 19.53 -1.64
N VAL A 222 7.97 19.60 -2.17
CA VAL A 222 8.35 20.61 -3.17
C VAL A 222 7.46 20.52 -4.41
N SER A 223 7.34 19.32 -4.99
CA SER A 223 6.51 19.10 -6.18
C SER A 223 5.04 19.46 -5.96
N LEU A 224 4.48 19.13 -4.78
CA LEU A 224 3.08 19.43 -4.48
C LEU A 224 2.85 20.92 -4.21
N ARG A 225 3.81 21.62 -3.60
CA ARG A 225 3.77 23.08 -3.43
C ARG A 225 3.81 23.79 -4.77
N GLU A 226 4.66 23.34 -5.69
CA GLU A 226 4.72 23.87 -7.06
C GLU A 226 3.38 23.65 -7.78
N LYS A 227 2.80 22.44 -7.70
CA LYS A 227 1.48 22.15 -8.28
C LYS A 227 0.40 23.10 -7.74
N LEU A 228 0.34 23.29 -6.41
CA LEU A 228 -0.62 24.20 -5.78
C LEU A 228 -0.40 25.66 -6.20
N HIS A 229 0.85 26.12 -6.28
CA HIS A 229 1.18 27.48 -6.69
C HIS A 229 0.80 27.76 -8.14
N ASN A 230 0.96 26.77 -9.03
CA ASN A 230 0.63 26.90 -10.44
C ASN A 230 -0.88 26.88 -10.71
N GLU A 231 -1.66 26.15 -9.89
CA GLU A 231 -3.08 25.94 -10.12
C GLU A 231 -3.99 26.86 -9.29
N TYR A 232 -3.51 27.41 -8.17
CA TYR A 232 -4.33 28.16 -7.22
C TYR A 232 -3.60 29.39 -6.66
N ILE A 233 -4.37 30.43 -6.32
CA ILE A 233 -3.82 31.60 -5.64
C ILE A 233 -3.53 31.30 -4.17
N ALA A 234 -2.52 31.98 -3.60
CA ALA A 234 -2.04 31.72 -2.25
C ALA A 234 -3.13 31.82 -1.17
N GLU A 235 -4.06 32.76 -1.33
CA GLU A 235 -5.17 32.99 -0.39
C GLU A 235 -6.11 31.78 -0.31
N GLN A 236 -6.48 31.19 -1.45
CA GLN A 236 -7.31 29.98 -1.52
C GLN A 236 -6.59 28.79 -0.88
N VAL A 237 -5.30 28.62 -1.19
CA VAL A 237 -4.48 27.56 -0.62
C VAL A 237 -4.41 27.69 0.91
N ASN A 238 -4.16 28.91 1.42
CA ASN A 238 -4.09 29.15 2.86
C ASN A 238 -5.43 28.89 3.56
N ALA A 239 -6.55 29.37 3.00
CA ALA A 239 -7.88 29.11 3.54
C ALA A 239 -8.20 27.59 3.57
N ALA A 240 -7.93 26.87 2.47
CA ALA A 240 -8.15 25.44 2.39
C ALA A 240 -7.25 24.64 3.35
N LYS A 241 -5.98 25.04 3.51
CA LYS A 241 -5.08 24.45 4.51
C LYS A 241 -5.64 24.60 5.91
N VAL A 242 -6.12 25.80 6.27
CA VAL A 242 -6.70 26.06 7.58
C VAL A 242 -7.88 25.12 7.82
N GLU A 243 -8.79 24.93 6.85
CA GLU A 243 -9.97 24.07 7.00
C GLU A 243 -9.63 22.57 7.08
N MET A 244 -8.85 22.07 6.12
CA MET A 244 -8.58 20.63 6.00
C MET A 244 -7.62 20.09 7.06
N CYS A 245 -6.89 20.98 7.72
CA CYS A 245 -5.94 20.61 8.76
C CYS A 245 -6.47 20.89 10.18
N LYS A 246 -7.72 21.34 10.32
CA LYS A 246 -8.38 21.45 11.63
C LYS A 246 -8.41 20.07 12.29
N GLY A 247 -7.94 19.98 13.53
CA GLY A 247 -7.87 18.73 14.29
C GLY A 247 -6.65 17.84 14.00
N GLY A 248 -5.81 18.18 13.01
CA GLY A 248 -4.50 17.54 12.79
C GLY A 248 -3.44 17.99 13.82
N VAL A 249 -3.69 19.11 14.49
CA VAL A 249 -2.98 19.61 15.67
C VAL A 249 -3.44 18.79 16.89
N ARG A 250 -3.08 17.50 16.94
CA ARG A 250 -2.80 16.93 18.26
C ARG A 250 -1.56 17.67 18.71
N ARG A 251 -1.79 18.65 19.60
CA ARG A 251 -0.84 19.33 20.47
C ARG A 251 0.60 18.95 20.14
N ASP A 252 1.35 19.90 19.60
CA ASP A 252 2.75 20.03 20.03
C ASP A 252 2.76 19.71 21.52
N ILE A 253 3.60 18.76 21.92
CA ILE A 253 3.79 18.36 23.31
C ILE A 253 4.27 19.63 24.05
N GLU A 254 3.33 20.49 24.40
CA GLU A 254 3.47 21.52 25.40
C GLU A 254 3.43 20.76 26.71
N ASP A 255 4.62 20.48 27.23
CA ASP A 255 4.98 20.53 28.65
C ASP A 255 3.83 20.19 29.63
N SER A 256 3.24 19.01 29.49
CA SER A 256 2.61 18.33 30.61
C SER A 256 3.71 17.54 31.31
N PRO A 257 4.03 17.79 32.59
CA PRO A 257 4.90 16.90 33.32
C PRO A 257 4.30 15.48 33.27
N ASN A 258 5.12 14.52 32.85
CA ASN A 258 4.83 13.10 32.80
C ASN A 258 4.48 12.61 34.22
N ASP A 259 3.19 12.44 34.52
CA ASP A 259 2.73 11.71 35.71
C ASP A 259 1.91 10.45 35.38
N CYS A 260 1.78 10.10 34.10
CA CYS A 260 1.23 8.80 33.72
C CYS A 260 2.35 7.86 33.33
N GLN A 261 2.70 6.93 34.23
CA GLN A 261 3.52 5.78 33.88
C GLN A 261 2.87 5.01 32.73
N PRO A 262 3.68 4.42 31.83
CA PRO A 262 3.15 3.68 30.71
C PRO A 262 2.28 2.50 31.19
N PRO A 263 1.27 2.06 30.40
CA PRO A 263 0.22 1.16 30.88
C PRO A 263 0.68 -0.20 31.42
N HIS A 264 1.93 -0.60 31.15
CA HIS A 264 2.54 -1.83 31.65
C HIS A 264 3.13 -1.70 33.07
N ASP A 265 3.23 -0.49 33.62
CA ASP A 265 3.83 -0.21 34.93
C ASP A 265 2.81 0.10 36.04
N CYS A 266 1.51 -0.03 35.78
CA CYS A 266 0.49 0.05 36.83
C CYS A 266 0.36 -1.31 37.56
N LYS A 267 0.69 -1.34 38.86
CA LYS A 267 0.49 -2.49 39.75
C LYS A 267 -0.98 -2.77 40.05
#